data_AF-A0A6B0ZNC2-F1
#
_entry.id   AF-A0A6B0ZNC2-F1
#
_cell.length_a   1.000
_cell.length_b   1.000
_cell.length_c   1.000
_cell.angle_alpha   90.00
_cell.angle_beta   90.00
_cell.angle_gamma   90.00
#
_symmetry.space_group_name_H-M   'P 1'
#
loop_
_entity.id
_entity.type
_entity.pdbx_description
1 polymer ?
#
loop_
_entity_poly.entity_id
_entity_poly.type
_entity_poly.pdbx_seq_one_letter_code
_entity_poly.pdbx_strand_id
1 'polypeptide(L)' 'PALLDYVIAHELAHLRVRGPTPEYWAVVAQAVPDYRIRRARLREVGPLLNI' A
#
# COMPACT_ATOMS: atom_id res chain seq x y z
N PRO A 1 -7.32 -1.80 11.20
CA PRO A 1 -7.89 -0.78 10.27
C PRO A 1 -6.84 -0.14 9.37
N ALA A 2 -5.83 0.55 9.91
CA ALA A 2 -4.90 1.35 9.09
C ALA A 2 -4.10 0.56 8.03
N LEU A 3 -3.63 -0.66 8.33
CA LEU A 3 -2.93 -1.49 7.33
C LEU A 3 -3.87 -1.98 6.22
N LEU A 4 -5.16 -2.18 6.52
CA LEU A 4 -6.15 -2.59 5.53
C LEU A 4 -6.37 -1.50 4.49
N ASP A 5 -6.50 -0.24 4.90
CA ASP A 5 -6.63 0.89 3.96
C ASP A 5 -5.43 0.97 3.02
N TYR A 6 -4.23 0.71 3.53
CA TYR A 6 -3.01 0.68 2.71
C TYR A 6 -3.03 -0.46 1.70
N VAL A 7 -3.41 -1.68 2.11
CA VAL A 7 -3.50 -2.83 1.20
C VAL A 7 -4.57 -2.60 0.14
N ILE A 8 -5.75 -2.11 0.52
CA ILE A 8 -6.82 -1.78 -0.44
C ILE A 8 -6.35 -0.72 -1.44
N ALA A 9 -5.73 0.36 -0.97
CA ALA A 9 -5.19 1.39 -1.85
C ALA A 9 -4.08 0.86 -2.77
N HIS A 10 -3.23 -0.05 -2.27
CA HIS A 10 -2.17 -0.72 -3.03
C HIS A 10 -2.74 -1.55 -4.19
N GLU A 11 -3.74 -2.40 -3.90
CA GLU A 11 -4.37 -3.25 -4.91
C GLU A 11 -5.16 -2.43 -5.94
N LEU A 12 -5.90 -1.42 -5.49
CA LEU A 12 -6.63 -0.53 -6.40
C LEU A 12 -5.70 0.31 -7.29
N ALA A 13 -4.51 0.68 -6.81
CA ALA A 13 -3.53 1.40 -7.62
C ALA A 13 -3.01 0.57 -8.80
N HIS A 14 -2.92 -0.76 -8.65
CA HIS A 14 -2.52 -1.66 -9.74
C HIS A 14 -3.52 -1.68 -10.91
N LEU A 15 -4.79 -1.32 -10.66
CA LEU A 15 -5.79 -1.16 -11.72
C LEU A 15 -5.56 0.07 -12.59
N ARG A 16 -4.78 1.05 -12.11
CA ARG A 16 -4.55 2.34 -12.79
C ARG A 16 -3.15 2.46 -13.37
N VAL A 17 -2.14 1.99 -12.63
CA VAL A 17 -0.73 2.12 -13.01
C VAL A 17 -0.07 0.75 -12.91
N ARG A 18 0.57 0.32 -13.99
CA ARG A 18 1.24 -0.98 -14.03
C ARG A 18 2.60 -0.89 -13.35
N GLY A 19 2.76 -1.61 -12.24
CA GLY A 19 4.03 -1.75 -11.52
C GLY A 19 4.36 -0.58 -10.60
N PRO A 20 5.35 -0.71 -9.71
CA PRO A 20 5.63 0.22 -8.62
C PRO A 20 6.46 1.44 -9.06
N THR A 21 6.01 2.16 -10.08
CA THR A 21 6.64 3.39 -10.59
C THR A 21 6.37 4.60 -9.68
N PRO A 22 7.04 5.76 -9.87
CA PRO A 22 6.70 6.98 -9.13
C PRO A 22 5.22 7.37 -9.25
N GLU A 23 4.62 7.20 -10.42
CA GLU A 23 3.21 7.48 -10.69
C GLU A 23 2.30 6.54 -9.88
N TYR A 24 2.66 5.26 -9.77
CA TYR A 24 1.94 4.31 -8.94
C TYR A 24 1.91 4.77 -7.48
N TRP A 25 3.07 5.19 -6.94
CA TRP A 25 3.14 5.67 -5.56
C TRP A 25 2.41 7.00 -5.35
N ALA A 26 2.33 7.85 -6.38
CA ALA A 26 1.51 9.05 -6.34
C ALA A 26 0.01 8.72 -6.23
N VAL A 27 -0.46 7.69 -6.94
CA VAL A 27 -1.86 7.21 -6.81
C VAL A 27 -2.14 6.64 -5.42
N VAL A 28 -1.24 5.81 -4.89
CA VAL A 28 -1.39 5.29 -3.51
C VAL A 28 -1.43 6.44 -2.50
N ALA A 29 -0.56 7.44 -2.64
CA ALA A 29 -0.47 8.58 -1.73
C ALA A 29 -1.71 9.50 -1.73
N GLN A 30 -2.51 9.51 -2.80
CA GLN A 30 -3.76 10.27 -2.84
C GLN A 30 -4.81 9.70 -1.88
N ALA A 31 -4.85 8.38 -1.70
CA ALA A 31 -5.78 7.72 -0.77
C ALA A 31 -5.16 7.56 0.63
N VAL A 32 -3.86 7.30 0.70
CA VAL A 32 -3.14 7.00 1.94
C VAL A 32 -1.82 7.80 1.97
N PRO A 33 -1.84 9.05 2.44
CA PRO A 33 -0.66 9.92 2.41
C PRO A 33 0.55 9.37 3.21
N ASP A 34 0.28 8.60 4.25
CA ASP A 34 1.28 7.95 5.11
C ASP A 34 1.66 6.53 4.65
N TYR A 35 1.42 6.18 3.38
CA TYR A 35 1.64 4.83 2.83
C TYR A 35 3.04 4.27 3.11
N ARG A 36 4.07 5.11 3.20
CA ARG A 36 5.44 4.69 3.48
C ARG A 36 5.57 4.05 4.86
N ILE A 37 4.93 4.64 5.86
CA ILE A 37 4.92 4.13 7.24
C ILE A 37 4.15 2.81 7.28
N ARG A 38 2.97 2.77 6.65
CA ARG A 38 2.14 1.56 6.60
C ARG A 38 2.80 0.42 5.84
N ARG A 39 3.52 0.72 4.76
CA ARG A 39 4.34 -0.25 4.01
C ARG A 39 5.48 -0.82 4.84
N ALA A 40 6.18 0.03 5.60
CA ALA A 40 7.22 -0.43 6.51
C ALA A 40 6.61 -1.37 7.57
N ARG A 41 5.51 -0.96 8.19
CA ARG A 41 4.80 -1.79 9.17
C ARG A 41 4.29 -3.11 8.58
N LEU A 42 3.76 -3.10 7.36
CA LEU A 42 3.30 -4.33 6.68
C LEU A 42 4.45 -5.31 6.46
N ARG A 43 5.67 -4.84 6.19
CA ARG A 43 6.84 -5.72 6.06
C ARG A 43 7.23 -6.38 7.38
N GLU A 44 7.03 -5.69 8.51
CA GLU A 44 7.28 -6.24 9.85
C GLU A 44 6.24 -7.28 10.26
N VAL A 45 4.96 -6.97 10.05
CA VAL A 45 3.86 -7.82 10.54
C VAL A 45 3.42 -8.87 9.53
N GLY A 46 3.70 -8.67 8.24
CA GLY A 46 3.30 -9.56 7.14
C GLY A 46 3.71 -11.03 7.36
N PRO A 47 4.96 -11.32 7.77
CA PRO A 47 5.37 -12.69 8.10
C PRO A 47 4.61 -13.34 9.27
N LEU A 48 3.95 -12.53 10.11
CA LEU A 48 3.15 -13.00 11.24
C LEU A 48 1.66 -13.15 10.89
N LEU A 49 1.24 -12.66 9.72
CA LEU A 49 -0.12 -12.84 9.23
C LEU A 49 -0.21 -14.24 8.63
N ASN A 50 -0.93 -15.14 9.31
CA ASN A 50 -1.23 -16.46 8.80
C ASN A 50 -2.46 -16.36 7.88
N ILE A 51 -2.23 -15.89 6.65
CA ILE A 51 -3.21 -15.78 5.56
C ILE A 51 -2.88 -16.75 4.44
#